data_AF-A0A7Y5EIH9-F1
#
_entry.id   AF-A0A7Y5EIH9-F1
#
_cell.length_a   1.000
_cell.length_b   1.000
_cell.length_c   1.000
_cell.angle_alpha   90.00
_cell.angle_beta   90.00
_cell.angle_gamma   90.00
#
_symmetry.space_group_name_H-M   'P 1'
#
loop_
_entity.id
_entity.type
_entity.pdbx_description
1 polymer ?
#
loop_
_entity_poly.entity_id
_entity_poly.type
_entity_poly.pdbx_seq_one_letter_code
_entity_poly.pdbx_strand_id
1 'polypeptide(L)'
;MLDLFFRFAAVGQLILLMLLLWRSKVIVTKAAMSVLLLCCIAYILLTAPVDDVHYGWLRPPLLFFTDLTAYALLAVYWHAVHNQSLLSQLSGWLKVMLSLWLVWLCYFFLLLQGKGWFHDIHHAVLLLVLAFVVIDAFTGLSDDLVERRRRLRIGIIAAGGAYMAVLTLLEFSPLAIKDHGLFSSINAGLIFATTSLIAVYRLAGFRIEQQADVAEPAWYIDAAELHSDNAAVRLLKNKMAAGLYAINGLSISQLAAELGMPVYQLRQLINVELGFDNFSQFVNSYRIPAVCARLADAKDNDKPVLTLALEAGFNSIAPFNRAFKQSVGMTPSQYRAQF
;
A
#
# COMPACT_ATOMS: atom_id res chain seq x y z
N MET A 1 -23.97 20.81 -19.68
CA MET A 1 -24.89 20.02 -18.82
C MET A 1 -24.30 18.65 -18.44
N LEU A 2 -23.94 17.79 -19.40
CA LEU A 2 -23.36 16.47 -19.09
C LEU A 2 -22.03 16.51 -18.31
N ASP A 3 -21.11 17.42 -18.67
CA ASP A 3 -19.84 17.61 -17.94
C ASP A 3 -20.05 17.89 -16.45
N LEU A 4 -20.86 18.90 -16.13
CA LEU A 4 -21.20 19.25 -14.74
C LEU A 4 -21.86 18.08 -14.01
N PHE A 5 -22.78 17.36 -14.67
CA PHE A 5 -23.40 16.18 -14.09
C PHE A 5 -22.36 15.13 -13.66
N PHE A 6 -21.42 14.77 -14.53
CA PHE A 6 -20.37 13.79 -14.20
C PHE A 6 -19.46 14.26 -13.07
N ARG A 7 -19.08 15.56 -13.06
CA ARG A 7 -18.24 16.13 -12.00
C ARG A 7 -18.93 16.09 -10.64
N PHE A 8 -20.17 16.58 -10.55
CA PHE A 8 -20.91 16.57 -9.29
C PHE A 8 -21.25 15.15 -8.82
N ALA A 9 -21.53 14.22 -9.75
CA ALA A 9 -21.72 12.82 -9.42
C ALA A 9 -20.44 12.19 -8.85
N ALA A 10 -19.27 12.46 -9.46
CA ALA A 10 -17.97 12.02 -8.94
C ALA A 10 -17.66 12.61 -7.56
N VAL A 11 -17.91 13.91 -7.36
CA VAL A 11 -17.76 14.56 -6.04
C VAL A 11 -18.66 13.87 -5.00
N GLY A 12 -19.92 13.59 -5.32
CA GLY A 12 -20.83 12.87 -4.42
C GLY A 12 -20.32 11.47 -4.06
N GLN A 13 -19.75 10.74 -5.02
CA GLN A 13 -19.13 9.43 -4.78
C GLN A 13 -17.90 9.51 -3.86
N LEU A 14 -17.04 10.52 -4.05
CA LEU A 14 -15.86 10.73 -3.21
C LEU A 14 -16.25 11.10 -1.77
N ILE A 15 -17.28 11.92 -1.58
CA ILE A 15 -17.82 12.26 -0.26
C ILE A 15 -18.39 11.00 0.42
N LEU A 16 -19.16 10.18 -0.32
CA LEU A 16 -19.69 8.92 0.22
C LEU A 16 -18.57 7.97 0.65
N LEU A 17 -17.53 7.83 -0.18
CA LEU A 17 -16.34 7.04 0.16
C LEU A 17 -15.66 7.56 1.43
N MET A 18 -15.54 8.89 1.58
CA MET A 18 -14.98 9.50 2.79
C MET A 18 -15.80 9.19 4.04
N LEU A 19 -17.13 9.25 3.96
CA LEU A 19 -18.03 8.89 5.06
C LEU A 19 -17.92 7.40 5.43
N LEU A 20 -17.85 6.51 4.43
CA LEU A 20 -17.65 5.07 4.65
C LEU A 20 -16.29 4.78 5.29
N LEU A 21 -15.22 5.46 4.86
CA LEU A 21 -13.90 5.34 5.46
C LEU A 21 -13.94 5.67 6.95
N TRP A 22 -14.68 6.71 7.35
CA TRP A 22 -14.75 7.12 8.76
C TRP A 22 -15.44 6.10 9.67
N ARG A 23 -16.30 5.24 9.11
CA ARG A 23 -16.95 4.12 9.84
C ARG A 23 -16.01 2.96 10.16
N SER A 24 -14.88 2.80 9.45
CA SER A 24 -13.89 1.73 9.71
C SER A 24 -13.16 1.91 11.06
N LYS A 25 -12.43 0.92 11.59
CA LYS A 25 -11.73 1.07 12.90
C LYS A 25 -10.27 1.57 12.81
N VAL A 26 -9.68 1.70 11.62
CA VAL A 26 -8.24 2.01 11.44
C VAL A 26 -8.01 3.53 11.30
N ILE A 27 -7.41 4.19 12.30
CA ILE A 27 -7.41 5.67 12.42
C ILE A 27 -6.39 6.38 11.50
N VAL A 28 -5.13 5.93 11.47
CA VAL A 28 -4.04 6.67 10.80
C VAL A 28 -4.21 6.71 9.28
N THR A 29 -4.72 5.63 8.68
CA THR A 29 -5.05 5.59 7.24
C THR A 29 -6.17 6.54 6.86
N LYS A 30 -7.13 6.81 7.76
CA LYS A 30 -8.30 7.64 7.44
C LYS A 30 -7.91 9.08 7.16
N ALA A 31 -7.08 9.67 8.02
CA ALA A 31 -6.72 11.08 7.88
C ALA A 31 -6.03 11.35 6.53
N ALA A 32 -4.98 10.59 6.21
CA ALA A 32 -4.25 10.73 4.95
C ALA A 32 -5.14 10.44 3.73
N MET A 33 -5.95 9.37 3.77
CA MET A 33 -6.86 9.03 2.68
C MET A 33 -7.91 10.13 2.47
N SER A 34 -8.36 10.79 3.53
CA SER A 34 -9.39 11.81 3.44
C SER A 34 -8.86 13.13 2.92
N VAL A 35 -7.63 13.48 3.28
CA VAL A 35 -6.92 14.58 2.60
C VAL A 35 -6.78 14.27 1.12
N LEU A 36 -6.39 13.05 0.73
CA LEU A 36 -6.30 12.66 -0.67
C LEU A 36 -7.66 12.77 -1.39
N LEU A 37 -8.76 12.32 -0.78
CA LEU A 37 -10.10 12.47 -1.34
C LEU A 37 -10.53 13.94 -1.47
N LEU A 38 -10.18 14.81 -0.52
CA LEU A 38 -10.40 16.26 -0.64
C LEU A 38 -9.59 16.87 -1.79
N CYS A 39 -8.34 16.43 -1.97
CA CYS A 39 -7.51 16.85 -3.11
C CYS A 39 -8.17 16.46 -4.45
N CYS A 40 -8.70 15.24 -4.55
CA CYS A 40 -9.44 14.80 -5.74
C CYS A 40 -10.71 15.62 -5.98
N ILE A 41 -11.51 15.90 -4.94
CA ILE A 41 -12.69 16.77 -5.06
C ILE A 41 -12.29 18.16 -5.55
N ALA A 42 -11.23 18.74 -4.97
CA ALA A 42 -10.74 20.05 -5.35
C ALA A 42 -10.29 20.08 -6.82
N TYR A 43 -9.55 19.06 -7.27
CA TYR A 43 -9.15 18.92 -8.67
C TYR A 43 -10.34 18.82 -9.62
N ILE A 44 -11.36 18.02 -9.28
CA ILE A 44 -12.56 17.86 -10.12
C ILE A 44 -13.32 19.18 -10.26
N LEU A 45 -13.42 19.94 -9.17
CA LEU A 45 -14.11 21.23 -9.18
C LEU A 45 -13.30 22.28 -9.92
N LEU A 46 -11.98 22.35 -9.73
CA LEU A 46 -11.12 23.37 -10.32
C LEU A 46 -10.87 23.16 -11.83
N THR A 47 -10.98 21.92 -12.31
CA THR A 47 -10.87 21.59 -13.74
C THR A 47 -12.18 21.70 -14.51
N ALA A 48 -13.26 22.20 -13.88
CA ALA A 48 -14.50 22.48 -14.57
C ALA A 48 -14.29 23.59 -15.61
N PRO A 49 -15.02 23.58 -16.75
CA PRO A 49 -14.92 24.59 -17.79
C PRO A 49 -15.66 25.87 -17.36
N VAL A 50 -15.23 26.43 -16.23
CA VAL A 50 -15.75 27.62 -15.59
C VAL A 50 -14.59 28.59 -15.47
N ASP A 51 -14.77 29.83 -15.93
CA ASP A 51 -13.72 30.81 -15.83
C ASP A 51 -13.34 31.06 -14.37
N ASP A 52 -12.04 31.18 -14.19
CA ASP A 52 -11.32 31.50 -12.97
C ASP A 52 -11.95 32.59 -12.08
N VAL A 53 -12.57 33.60 -12.71
CA VAL A 53 -13.22 34.73 -12.03
C VAL A 53 -14.48 34.28 -11.27
N HIS A 54 -15.18 33.25 -11.75
CA HIS A 54 -16.45 32.80 -11.20
C HIS A 54 -16.31 31.96 -9.94
N TYR A 55 -15.13 31.42 -9.63
CA TYR A 55 -14.90 30.68 -8.39
C TYR A 55 -14.87 31.59 -7.15
N GLY A 56 -14.54 32.87 -7.31
CA GLY A 56 -14.47 33.83 -6.19
C GLY A 56 -13.62 33.31 -5.02
N TRP A 57 -14.19 33.32 -3.82
CA TRP A 57 -13.53 32.88 -2.58
C TRP A 57 -13.25 31.37 -2.51
N LEU A 58 -13.88 30.55 -3.35
CA LEU A 58 -13.65 29.10 -3.38
C LEU A 58 -12.36 28.74 -4.10
N ARG A 59 -11.83 29.61 -4.97
CA ARG A 59 -10.64 29.27 -5.75
C ARG A 59 -9.41 29.00 -4.88
N PRO A 60 -9.03 29.89 -3.92
CA PRO A 60 -7.84 29.67 -3.10
C PRO A 60 -7.83 28.34 -2.32
N PRO A 61 -8.91 27.91 -1.62
CA PRO A 61 -8.90 26.62 -0.94
C PRO A 61 -8.91 25.44 -1.91
N LEU A 62 -9.59 25.53 -3.05
CA LEU A 62 -9.54 24.47 -4.07
C LEU A 62 -8.11 24.31 -4.61
N LEU A 63 -7.45 25.43 -4.94
CA LEU A 63 -6.07 25.43 -5.41
C LEU A 63 -5.10 24.87 -4.36
N PHE A 64 -5.27 25.25 -3.09
CA PHE A 64 -4.49 24.70 -1.99
C PHE A 64 -4.59 23.17 -1.92
N PHE A 65 -5.80 22.61 -2.00
CA PHE A 65 -5.99 21.17 -1.95
C PHE A 65 -5.48 20.46 -3.21
N THR A 66 -5.57 21.07 -4.40
CA THR A 66 -4.96 20.47 -5.60
C THR A 66 -3.44 20.37 -5.45
N ASP A 67 -2.80 21.39 -4.89
CA ASP A 67 -1.36 21.46 -4.66
C ASP A 67 -0.87 20.65 -3.44
N LEU A 68 -1.79 20.01 -2.71
CA LEU A 68 -1.47 19.02 -1.67
C LEU A 68 -1.48 17.56 -2.17
N THR A 69 -1.96 17.31 -3.40
CA THR A 69 -2.23 15.96 -3.91
C THR A 69 -1.02 15.03 -3.81
N ALA A 70 0.17 15.47 -4.23
CA ALA A 70 1.37 14.63 -4.21
C ALA A 70 1.80 14.26 -2.78
N TYR A 71 1.69 15.19 -1.83
CA TYR A 71 2.00 14.90 -0.42
C TYR A 71 0.97 13.95 0.19
N ALA A 72 -0.31 14.13 -0.11
CA ALA A 72 -1.37 13.24 0.35
C ALA A 72 -1.19 11.82 -0.22
N LEU A 73 -0.85 11.71 -1.52
CA LEU A 73 -0.53 10.44 -2.16
C LEU A 73 0.68 9.77 -1.51
N LEU A 74 1.78 10.52 -1.29
CA LEU A 74 2.95 10.02 -0.57
C LEU A 74 2.58 9.49 0.82
N ALA A 75 1.79 10.23 1.59
CA ALA A 75 1.39 9.81 2.93
C ALA A 75 0.57 8.50 2.92
N VAL A 76 -0.40 8.38 2.00
CA VAL A 76 -1.20 7.16 1.83
C VAL A 76 -0.35 5.99 1.36
N TYR A 77 0.47 6.22 0.32
CA TYR A 77 1.38 5.22 -0.25
C TYR A 77 2.35 4.69 0.81
N TRP A 78 3.03 5.60 1.51
CA TRP A 78 4.03 5.24 2.51
C TRP A 78 3.43 4.40 3.63
N HIS A 79 2.25 4.77 4.12
CA HIS A 79 1.57 3.98 5.12
C HIS A 79 1.14 2.61 4.58
N ALA A 80 0.59 2.54 3.37
CA ALA A 80 0.11 1.29 2.80
C ALA A 80 1.25 0.28 2.51
N VAL A 81 2.44 0.78 2.16
CA VAL A 81 3.59 -0.03 1.79
C VAL A 81 4.49 -0.33 2.99
N HIS A 82 4.81 0.67 3.80
CA HIS A 82 5.76 0.53 4.91
C HIS A 82 5.07 0.25 6.26
N ASN A 83 3.73 0.27 6.31
CA ASN A 83 2.91 0.01 7.49
C ASN A 83 3.23 0.94 8.68
N GLN A 84 3.67 2.16 8.38
CA GLN A 84 4.05 3.18 9.35
C GLN A 84 3.87 4.57 8.75
N SER A 85 3.77 5.60 9.58
CA SER A 85 3.69 6.98 9.10
C SER A 85 5.07 7.49 8.67
N LEU A 86 5.14 8.30 7.61
CA LEU A 86 6.37 9.01 7.25
C LEU A 86 6.78 9.95 8.38
N LEU A 87 5.80 10.66 8.96
CA LEU A 87 6.02 11.64 10.02
C LEU A 87 6.59 11.01 11.31
N SER A 88 6.30 9.73 11.58
CA SER A 88 6.83 9.08 12.79
C SER A 88 8.33 8.81 12.72
N GLN A 89 8.93 8.76 11.53
CA GLN A 89 10.38 8.52 11.36
C GLN A 89 11.21 9.80 11.41
N LEU A 90 10.56 10.96 11.26
CA LEU A 90 11.26 12.24 11.24
C LEU A 90 11.63 12.70 12.65
N SER A 91 12.81 13.29 12.78
CA SER A 91 13.24 13.93 14.02
C SER A 91 12.36 15.16 14.33
N GLY A 92 12.38 15.60 15.59
CA GLY A 92 11.54 16.72 16.05
C GLY A 92 11.74 18.00 15.22
N TRP A 93 12.98 18.32 14.86
CA TRP A 93 13.29 19.53 14.09
C TRP A 93 12.71 19.46 12.66
N LEU A 94 12.77 18.30 12.01
CA LEU A 94 12.19 18.09 10.68
C LEU A 94 10.66 18.24 10.71
N LYS A 95 10.00 17.82 11.80
CA LYS A 95 8.56 18.06 11.98
C LYS A 95 8.26 19.55 12.10
N VAL A 96 9.08 20.31 12.83
CA VAL A 96 8.92 21.77 12.92
C VAL A 96 9.09 22.42 11.55
N MET A 97 10.09 22.02 10.77
CA MET A 97 10.23 22.51 9.38
C MET A 97 9.02 22.19 8.51
N LEU A 98 8.51 20.96 8.55
CA LEU A 98 7.33 20.58 7.78
C LEU A 98 6.09 21.36 8.21
N SER A 99 5.94 21.64 9.50
CA SER A 99 4.86 22.51 9.99
C SER A 99 5.01 23.93 9.47
N LEU A 100 6.21 24.52 9.51
CA LEU A 100 6.47 25.85 8.95
C LEU A 100 6.23 25.88 7.44
N TRP A 101 6.65 24.84 6.72
CA TRP A 101 6.36 24.66 5.30
C TRP A 101 4.85 24.62 5.03
N LEU A 102 4.08 23.85 5.82
CA LEU A 102 2.63 23.80 5.68
C LEU A 102 1.97 25.15 5.97
N VAL A 103 2.42 25.89 6.99
CA VAL A 103 1.94 27.26 7.26
C VAL A 103 2.24 28.18 6.08
N TRP A 104 3.44 28.07 5.50
CA TRP A 104 3.80 28.82 4.29
C TRP A 104 2.88 28.48 3.11
N LEU A 105 2.61 27.20 2.85
CA LEU A 105 1.68 26.79 1.80
C LEU A 105 0.27 27.34 2.04
N CYS A 106 -0.22 27.28 3.28
CA CYS A 106 -1.51 27.89 3.64
C CYS A 106 -1.52 29.39 3.34
N TYR A 107 -0.48 30.12 3.75
CA TYR A 107 -0.36 31.55 3.47
C TYR A 107 -0.32 31.83 1.96
N PHE A 108 0.54 31.13 1.22
CA PHE A 108 0.73 31.32 -0.22
C PHE A 108 -0.55 31.03 -1.02
N PHE A 109 -1.21 29.91 -0.78
CA PHE A 109 -2.40 29.55 -1.54
C PHE A 109 -3.64 30.28 -1.07
N LEU A 110 -3.88 30.40 0.24
CA LEU A 110 -5.13 30.96 0.75
C LEU A 110 -5.17 32.50 0.74
N LEU A 111 -4.02 33.16 0.95
CA LEU A 111 -3.95 34.63 1.02
C LEU A 111 -3.33 35.23 -0.23
N LEU A 112 -2.23 34.66 -0.75
CA LEU A 112 -1.62 35.12 -2.00
C LEU A 112 -2.24 34.50 -3.26
N GLN A 113 -3.26 33.64 -3.09
CA GLN A 113 -4.04 33.03 -4.18
C GLN A 113 -3.18 32.20 -5.15
N GLY A 114 -2.02 31.71 -4.70
CA GLY A 114 -1.10 30.94 -5.54
C GLY A 114 -0.36 31.77 -6.59
N LYS A 115 -0.42 33.10 -6.56
CA LYS A 115 0.16 33.94 -7.61
C LYS A 115 1.67 34.14 -7.42
N GLY A 116 2.44 33.80 -8.45
CA GLY A 116 3.86 34.11 -8.57
C GLY A 116 4.75 32.89 -8.82
N TRP A 117 6.02 33.14 -9.11
CA TRP A 117 7.08 32.16 -9.39
C TRP A 117 7.25 31.03 -8.36
N PHE A 118 6.84 31.24 -7.11
CA PHE A 118 6.85 30.17 -6.11
C PHE A 118 5.90 29.01 -6.50
N HIS A 119 4.83 29.27 -7.23
CA HIS A 119 3.92 28.21 -7.68
C HIS A 119 4.63 27.23 -8.62
N ASP A 120 5.44 27.73 -9.56
CA ASP A 120 6.25 26.90 -10.46
C ASP A 120 7.32 26.10 -9.70
N ILE A 121 7.98 26.72 -8.73
CA ILE A 121 8.94 26.04 -7.85
C ILE A 121 8.24 24.93 -7.06
N HIS A 122 7.04 25.21 -6.54
CA HIS A 122 6.23 24.23 -5.81
C HIS A 122 5.83 23.06 -6.71
N HIS A 123 5.44 23.30 -7.96
CA HIS A 123 5.18 22.24 -8.93
C HIS A 123 6.41 21.35 -9.19
N ALA A 124 7.61 21.92 -9.27
CA ALA A 124 8.84 21.14 -9.38
C ALA A 124 9.06 20.26 -8.13
N VAL A 125 8.81 20.77 -6.93
CA VAL A 125 8.86 19.98 -5.68
C VAL A 125 7.84 18.84 -5.69
N LEU A 126 6.61 19.11 -6.11
CA LEU A 126 5.57 18.08 -6.22
C LEU A 126 5.95 16.97 -7.22
N LEU A 127 6.58 17.34 -8.33
CA LEU A 127 7.08 16.37 -9.31
C LEU A 127 8.18 15.48 -8.72
N LEU A 128 9.10 16.05 -7.94
CA LEU A 128 10.12 15.28 -7.22
C LEU A 128 9.50 14.33 -6.19
N VAL A 129 8.44 14.76 -5.48
CA VAL A 129 7.70 13.89 -4.54
C VAL A 129 7.04 12.72 -5.27
N LEU A 130 6.41 12.97 -6.42
CA LEU A 130 5.82 11.90 -7.24
C LEU A 130 6.89 10.95 -7.79
N ALA A 131 8.02 11.49 -8.27
CA ALA A 131 9.15 10.69 -8.73
C ALA A 131 9.70 9.82 -7.59
N PHE A 132 9.82 10.35 -6.38
CA PHE A 132 10.22 9.58 -5.20
C PHE A 132 9.26 8.42 -4.91
N VAL A 133 7.95 8.64 -4.96
CA VAL A 133 6.94 7.58 -4.78
C VAL A 133 7.10 6.47 -5.82
N VAL A 134 7.30 6.84 -7.09
CA VAL A 134 7.49 5.87 -8.18
C VAL A 134 8.82 5.12 -8.02
N ILE A 135 9.90 5.80 -7.69
CA ILE A 135 11.22 5.19 -7.46
C ILE A 135 11.15 4.20 -6.29
N ASP A 136 10.57 4.58 -5.14
CA ASP A 136 10.37 3.66 -4.01
C ASP A 136 9.52 2.44 -4.41
N ALA A 137 8.48 2.66 -5.22
CA ALA A 137 7.64 1.57 -5.72
C ALA A 137 8.44 0.58 -6.57
N PHE A 138 9.29 1.08 -7.48
CA PHE A 138 10.17 0.27 -8.34
C PHE A 138 11.25 -0.47 -7.55
N THR A 139 11.99 0.23 -6.69
CA THR A 139 13.11 -0.37 -5.95
C THR A 139 12.65 -1.43 -4.96
N GLY A 140 11.49 -1.24 -4.34
CA GLY A 140 10.92 -2.24 -3.44
C GLY A 140 10.15 -3.36 -4.13
N LEU A 141 9.97 -3.35 -5.46
CA LEU A 141 9.08 -4.30 -6.15
C LEU A 141 9.61 -5.74 -6.14
N SER A 142 10.91 -5.94 -6.36
CA SER A 142 11.52 -7.27 -6.44
C SER A 142 11.48 -8.00 -5.10
N ASP A 143 11.60 -7.25 -4.02
CA ASP A 143 11.81 -7.78 -2.67
C ASP A 143 10.52 -7.80 -1.84
N ASP A 144 9.40 -7.29 -2.38
CA ASP A 144 8.12 -7.28 -1.66
C ASP A 144 7.40 -8.62 -1.72
N LEU A 145 7.59 -9.40 -0.65
CA LEU A 145 6.99 -10.72 -0.48
C LEU A 145 5.47 -10.68 -0.19
N VAL A 146 4.90 -9.51 0.08
CA VAL A 146 3.46 -9.37 0.38
C VAL A 146 2.69 -8.96 -0.87
N GLU A 147 1.90 -9.88 -1.40
CA GLU A 147 1.16 -9.71 -2.66
C GLU A 147 0.25 -8.46 -2.68
N ARG A 148 -0.35 -8.11 -1.55
CA ARG A 148 -1.16 -6.87 -1.44
C ARG A 148 -0.32 -5.62 -1.69
N ARG A 149 0.88 -5.54 -1.12
CA ARG A 149 1.77 -4.38 -1.29
C ARG A 149 2.44 -4.37 -2.65
N ARG A 150 2.86 -5.55 -3.13
CA ARG A 150 3.39 -5.73 -4.47
C ARG A 150 2.40 -5.24 -5.53
N ARG A 151 1.11 -5.61 -5.44
CA ARG A 151 0.06 -5.09 -6.33
C ARG A 151 -0.10 -3.57 -6.25
N LEU A 152 -0.01 -2.98 -5.05
CA LEU A 152 -0.02 -1.52 -4.89
C LEU A 152 1.17 -0.85 -5.56
N ARG A 153 2.39 -1.40 -5.42
CA ARG A 153 3.60 -0.90 -6.09
C ARG A 153 3.44 -0.95 -7.61
N ILE A 154 2.98 -2.08 -8.16
CA ILE A 154 2.70 -2.23 -9.60
C ILE A 154 1.65 -1.19 -10.05
N GLY A 155 0.58 -1.00 -9.27
CA GLY A 155 -0.44 0.00 -9.55
C GLY A 155 0.10 1.42 -9.61
N ILE A 156 0.97 1.80 -8.66
CA ILE A 156 1.62 3.12 -8.62
C ILE A 156 2.56 3.32 -9.81
N ILE A 157 3.36 2.30 -10.15
CA ILE A 157 4.25 2.33 -11.31
C ILE A 157 3.45 2.50 -12.60
N ALA A 158 2.39 1.69 -12.78
CA ALA A 158 1.54 1.75 -13.96
C ALA A 158 0.82 3.10 -14.07
N ALA A 159 0.28 3.62 -12.96
CA ALA A 159 -0.39 4.92 -12.92
C ALA A 159 0.58 6.08 -13.21
N GLY A 160 1.79 6.05 -12.63
CA GLY A 160 2.83 7.04 -12.90
C GLY A 160 3.29 7.02 -14.36
N GLY A 161 3.50 5.84 -14.93
CA GLY A 161 3.84 5.69 -16.34
C GLY A 161 2.72 6.16 -17.27
N ALA A 162 1.47 5.82 -16.97
CA ALA A 162 0.31 6.30 -17.73
C ALA A 162 0.15 7.83 -17.64
N TYR A 163 0.35 8.41 -16.45
CA TYR A 163 0.31 9.86 -16.26
C TYR A 163 1.38 10.57 -17.10
N MET A 164 2.63 10.07 -17.07
CA MET A 164 3.70 10.62 -17.90
C MET A 164 3.38 10.51 -19.39
N ALA A 165 2.86 9.36 -19.85
CA ALA A 165 2.46 9.18 -21.24
C ALA A 165 1.36 10.17 -21.65
N VAL A 166 0.34 10.36 -20.80
CA VAL A 166 -0.73 11.34 -21.04
C VAL A 166 -0.16 12.77 -21.11
N LEU A 167 0.70 13.16 -20.17
CA LEU A 167 1.33 14.49 -20.20
C LEU A 167 2.13 14.72 -21.48
N THR A 168 2.94 13.75 -21.90
CA THR A 168 3.71 13.83 -23.13
C THR A 168 2.79 13.94 -24.35
N LEU A 169 1.73 13.13 -24.44
CA LEU A 169 0.76 13.22 -25.53
C LEU A 169 0.05 14.58 -25.56
N LEU A 170 -0.31 15.12 -24.39
CA LEU A 170 -0.91 16.44 -24.28
C LEU A 170 0.06 17.54 -24.69
N GLU A 171 1.35 17.45 -24.33
CA GLU A 171 2.37 18.41 -24.74
C GLU A 171 2.46 18.54 -26.27
N PHE A 172 2.40 17.40 -26.98
CA PHE A 172 2.40 17.37 -28.45
C PHE A 172 1.04 17.66 -29.10
N SER A 173 -0.04 17.76 -28.32
CA SER A 173 -1.38 18.03 -28.87
C SER A 173 -1.60 19.53 -29.17
N PRO A 174 -2.21 19.89 -30.31
CA PRO A 174 -2.57 21.28 -30.62
C PRO A 174 -3.43 21.92 -29.53
N LEU A 175 -3.19 23.20 -29.19
CA LEU A 175 -3.96 23.92 -28.16
C LEU A 175 -5.48 23.87 -28.40
N ALA A 176 -5.92 23.91 -29.65
CA ALA A 176 -7.33 23.85 -30.01
C ALA A 176 -8.06 22.58 -29.52
N ILE A 177 -7.33 21.48 -29.29
CA ILE A 177 -7.90 20.23 -28.75
C ILE A 177 -8.10 20.34 -27.23
N LYS A 178 -7.19 21.02 -26.53
CA LYS A 178 -7.23 21.21 -25.07
C LYS A 178 -8.38 22.12 -24.64
N ASP A 179 -8.66 23.15 -25.42
CA ASP A 179 -9.71 24.15 -25.12
C ASP A 179 -11.11 23.69 -25.56
N HIS A 180 -11.22 22.53 -26.22
CA HIS A 180 -12.49 22.05 -26.72
C HIS A 180 -13.37 21.49 -25.58
N GLY A 181 -14.65 21.86 -25.53
CA GLY A 181 -15.59 21.38 -24.49
C GLY A 181 -15.77 19.86 -24.43
N LEU A 182 -15.48 19.14 -25.53
CA LEU A 182 -15.44 17.67 -25.54
C LEU A 182 -14.30 17.13 -24.67
N PHE A 183 -13.14 17.78 -24.64
CA PHE A 183 -12.01 17.35 -23.81
C PHE A 183 -12.39 17.37 -22.33
N SER A 184 -13.00 18.47 -21.88
CA SER A 184 -13.52 18.59 -20.51
C SER A 184 -14.57 17.52 -20.19
N SER A 185 -15.50 17.28 -21.12
CA SER A 185 -16.56 16.26 -20.96
C SER A 185 -16.00 14.84 -20.88
N ILE A 186 -14.98 14.51 -21.69
CA ILE A 186 -14.29 13.21 -21.65
C ILE A 186 -13.55 13.05 -20.33
N ASN A 187 -12.82 14.07 -19.89
CA ASN A 187 -12.13 14.07 -18.60
C ASN A 187 -13.11 13.82 -17.44
N ALA A 188 -14.21 14.57 -17.40
CA ALA A 188 -15.26 14.39 -16.40
C ALA A 188 -15.88 12.98 -16.45
N GLY A 189 -16.13 12.43 -17.64
CA GLY A 189 -16.62 11.07 -17.82
C GLY A 189 -15.64 10.00 -17.32
N LEU A 190 -14.35 10.13 -17.60
CA LEU A 190 -13.31 9.21 -17.12
C LEU A 190 -13.16 9.28 -15.60
N ILE A 191 -13.16 10.48 -15.03
CA ILE A 191 -13.16 10.68 -13.57
C ILE A 191 -14.36 9.96 -12.97
N PHE A 192 -15.58 10.22 -13.47
CA PHE A 192 -16.79 9.57 -12.98
C PHE A 192 -16.74 8.04 -13.09
N ALA A 193 -16.25 7.50 -14.21
CA ALA A 193 -16.13 6.05 -14.40
C ALA A 193 -15.14 5.42 -13.41
N THR A 194 -13.99 6.06 -13.18
CA THR A 194 -12.98 5.57 -12.25
C THR A 194 -13.45 5.66 -10.79
N THR A 195 -14.08 6.77 -10.38
CA THR A 195 -14.66 6.90 -9.02
C THR A 195 -15.80 5.91 -8.80
N SER A 196 -16.63 5.65 -9.82
CA SER A 196 -17.68 4.64 -9.79
C SER A 196 -17.12 3.23 -9.62
N LEU A 197 -16.07 2.87 -10.38
CA LEU A 197 -15.42 1.56 -10.28
C LEU A 197 -14.82 1.35 -8.88
N ILE A 198 -14.14 2.36 -8.32
CA ILE A 198 -13.59 2.31 -6.96
C ILE A 198 -14.72 2.15 -5.94
N ALA A 199 -15.81 2.91 -6.07
CA ALA A 199 -16.97 2.82 -5.18
C ALA A 199 -17.60 1.42 -5.21
N VAL A 200 -17.83 0.86 -6.40
CA VAL A 200 -18.37 -0.50 -6.56
C VAL A 200 -17.43 -1.53 -5.95
N TYR A 201 -16.13 -1.47 -6.23
CA TYR A 201 -15.15 -2.38 -5.65
C TYR A 201 -15.14 -2.32 -4.11
N ARG A 202 -15.23 -1.11 -3.54
CA ARG A 202 -15.27 -0.92 -2.07
C ARG A 202 -16.57 -1.41 -1.45
N LEU A 203 -17.71 -1.17 -2.08
CA LEU A 203 -19.01 -1.64 -1.60
C LEU A 203 -19.14 -3.16 -1.71
N ALA A 204 -18.64 -3.76 -2.80
CA ALA A 204 -18.57 -5.20 -2.96
C ALA A 204 -17.67 -5.83 -1.90
N GLY A 205 -16.48 -5.26 -1.66
CA GLY A 205 -15.57 -5.68 -0.61
C GLY A 205 -16.19 -5.60 0.79
N PHE A 206 -16.92 -4.51 1.10
CA PHE A 206 -17.63 -4.36 2.37
C PHE A 206 -18.70 -5.44 2.58
N ARG A 207 -19.46 -5.81 1.53
CA ARG A 207 -20.45 -6.90 1.60
C ARG A 207 -19.78 -8.25 1.85
N ILE A 208 -18.66 -8.52 1.18
CA ILE A 208 -17.90 -9.76 1.37
C ILE A 208 -17.34 -9.84 2.80
N GLU A 209 -16.77 -8.76 3.33
CA GLU A 209 -16.22 -8.70 4.68
C GLU A 209 -17.32 -8.87 5.75
N GLN A 210 -18.49 -8.25 5.56
CA GLN A 210 -19.64 -8.42 6.45
C GLN A 210 -20.25 -9.83 6.39
N GLN A 211 -20.20 -10.49 5.23
CA GLN A 211 -20.71 -11.84 5.05
C GLN A 211 -19.71 -12.90 5.54
N ALA A 212 -18.40 -12.60 5.47
CA ALA A 212 -17.34 -13.43 6.06
C ALA A 212 -17.35 -13.43 7.60
N ASP A 213 -17.79 -12.33 8.23
CA ASP A 213 -17.97 -12.25 9.69
C ASP A 213 -19.17 -13.08 10.20
N VAL A 214 -20.07 -13.50 9.31
CA VAL A 214 -21.31 -14.25 9.63
C VAL A 214 -21.25 -15.70 9.12
N ALA A 215 -20.42 -15.98 8.12
CA ALA A 215 -20.23 -17.34 7.61
C ALA A 215 -19.37 -18.16 8.59
N GLU A 216 -19.84 -19.34 8.98
CA GLU A 216 -18.95 -20.36 9.53
C GLU A 216 -17.78 -20.57 8.56
N PRO A 217 -16.55 -20.69 9.07
CA PRO A 217 -15.38 -20.77 8.21
C PRO A 217 -15.52 -21.93 7.22
N ALA A 218 -15.40 -21.62 5.93
CA ALA A 218 -15.40 -22.59 4.83
C ALA A 218 -14.23 -23.60 4.87
N TRP A 219 -13.41 -23.57 5.93
CA TRP A 219 -12.38 -24.57 6.23
C TRP A 219 -12.85 -25.69 7.15
N TYR A 220 -14.11 -25.68 7.63
CA TYR A 220 -14.72 -26.86 8.25
C TYR A 220 -15.07 -27.90 7.18
N ILE A 221 -14.02 -28.47 6.58
CA ILE A 221 -14.08 -29.76 5.89
C ILE A 221 -13.96 -30.79 7.01
N ASP A 222 -14.90 -31.73 7.06
CA ASP A 222 -14.84 -32.85 8.00
C ASP A 222 -13.48 -33.53 7.86
N ALA A 223 -12.70 -33.55 8.95
CA ALA A 223 -11.31 -34.01 8.95
C ALA A 223 -11.17 -35.49 8.52
N ALA A 224 -12.30 -36.20 8.40
CA ALA A 224 -12.39 -37.55 7.87
C ALA A 224 -12.19 -37.64 6.34
N GLU A 225 -12.47 -36.58 5.55
CA GLU A 225 -12.37 -36.63 4.07
C GLU A 225 -11.00 -36.20 3.50
N LEU A 226 -10.12 -35.61 4.31
CA LEU A 226 -8.86 -35.00 3.84
C LEU A 226 -7.62 -35.89 4.04
N HIS A 227 -7.72 -37.19 3.79
CA HIS A 227 -6.54 -38.05 3.66
C HIS A 227 -6.01 -38.02 2.23
N SER A 228 -5.26 -36.96 1.90
CA SER A 228 -4.49 -36.91 0.65
C SER A 228 -3.07 -37.40 0.89
N ASP A 229 -2.75 -38.56 0.33
CA ASP A 229 -1.46 -39.22 0.33
C ASP A 229 -0.46 -38.53 -0.64
N ASN A 230 -0.43 -37.19 -0.64
CA ASN A 230 0.23 -36.38 -1.67
C ASN A 230 1.77 -36.42 -1.53
N ALA A 231 2.42 -37.06 -2.50
CA ALA A 231 3.88 -37.17 -2.56
C ALA A 231 4.58 -35.80 -2.55
N ALA A 232 3.95 -34.76 -3.12
CA ALA A 232 4.48 -33.41 -3.13
C ALA A 232 4.57 -32.80 -1.73
N VAL A 233 3.55 -33.02 -0.88
CA VAL A 233 3.56 -32.57 0.53
C VAL A 233 4.67 -33.26 1.30
N ARG A 234 4.86 -34.57 1.09
CA ARG A 234 5.95 -35.32 1.73
C ARG A 234 7.32 -34.77 1.32
N LEU A 235 7.54 -34.58 0.02
CA LEU A 235 8.80 -34.04 -0.49
C LEU A 235 9.09 -32.64 0.08
N LEU A 236 8.08 -31.75 0.07
CA LEU A 236 8.18 -30.42 0.64
C LEU A 236 8.54 -30.48 2.13
N LYS A 237 7.80 -31.25 2.93
CA LYS A 237 8.06 -31.40 4.37
C LYS A 237 9.46 -31.95 4.64
N ASN A 238 9.90 -32.94 3.87
CA ASN A 238 11.24 -33.54 4.01
C ASN A 238 12.36 -32.53 3.69
N LYS A 239 12.23 -31.77 2.60
CA LYS A 239 13.21 -30.71 2.25
C LYS A 239 13.26 -29.62 3.32
N MET A 240 12.10 -29.20 3.83
CA MET A 240 12.04 -28.22 4.93
C MET A 240 12.68 -28.79 6.20
N ALA A 241 12.36 -30.01 6.60
CA ALA A 241 12.97 -30.66 7.76
C ALA A 241 14.50 -30.84 7.62
N ALA A 242 15.00 -31.02 6.40
CA ALA A 242 16.43 -31.07 6.11
C ALA A 242 17.15 -29.70 6.19
N GLY A 243 16.45 -28.63 6.57
CA GLY A 243 17.04 -27.31 6.82
C GLY A 243 16.90 -26.32 5.66
N LEU A 244 16.16 -26.64 4.60
CA LEU A 244 15.98 -25.74 3.45
C LEU A 244 15.38 -24.38 3.86
N TYR A 245 14.60 -24.34 4.96
CA TYR A 245 14.07 -23.10 5.53
C TYR A 245 15.16 -22.11 5.96
N ALA A 246 16.38 -22.57 6.28
CA ALA A 246 17.46 -21.73 6.80
C ALA A 246 18.20 -20.95 5.70
N ILE A 247 17.87 -21.18 4.42
CA ILE A 247 18.43 -20.40 3.31
C ILE A 247 18.04 -18.92 3.48
N ASN A 248 19.04 -18.06 3.59
CA ASN A 248 18.85 -16.61 3.67
C ASN A 248 18.12 -16.11 2.44
N GLY A 249 17.05 -15.36 2.64
CA GLY A 249 16.23 -14.83 1.56
C GLY A 249 15.51 -15.90 0.72
N LEU A 250 15.29 -17.12 1.25
CA LEU A 250 14.53 -18.16 0.55
C LEU A 250 13.21 -17.60 0.01
N SER A 251 13.08 -17.64 -1.31
CA SER A 251 11.90 -17.21 -2.04
C SER A 251 11.08 -18.42 -2.49
N ILE A 252 9.80 -18.18 -2.76
CA ILE A 252 8.92 -19.22 -3.30
C ILE A 252 9.40 -19.75 -4.66
N SER A 253 10.04 -18.90 -5.47
CA SER A 253 10.60 -19.31 -6.77
C SER A 253 11.78 -20.25 -6.60
N GLN A 254 12.66 -19.98 -5.62
CA GLN A 254 13.76 -20.89 -5.29
C GLN A 254 13.25 -22.22 -4.74
N LEU A 255 12.26 -22.19 -3.84
CA LEU A 255 11.66 -23.41 -3.31
C LEU A 255 10.97 -24.23 -4.41
N ALA A 256 10.26 -23.57 -5.33
CA ALA A 256 9.61 -24.22 -6.46
C ALA A 256 10.63 -24.89 -7.40
N ALA A 257 11.75 -24.22 -7.68
CA ALA A 257 12.86 -24.77 -8.46
C ALA A 257 13.49 -26.00 -7.78
N GLU A 258 13.73 -25.93 -6.47
CA GLU A 258 14.25 -27.05 -5.65
C GLU A 258 13.32 -28.27 -5.62
N LEU A 259 12.02 -28.03 -5.77
CA LEU A 259 10.98 -29.08 -5.81
C LEU A 259 10.65 -29.54 -7.23
N GLY A 260 11.23 -28.92 -8.26
CA GLY A 260 10.95 -29.23 -9.66
C GLY A 260 9.50 -28.94 -10.07
N MET A 261 8.83 -27.96 -9.44
CA MET A 261 7.42 -27.66 -9.69
C MET A 261 7.20 -26.17 -10.05
N PRO A 262 6.13 -25.83 -10.79
CA PRO A 262 5.76 -24.45 -11.03
C PRO A 262 5.38 -23.68 -9.75
N VAL A 263 5.73 -22.40 -9.68
CA VAL A 263 5.46 -21.52 -8.52
C VAL A 263 3.97 -21.48 -8.14
N TYR A 264 3.07 -21.47 -9.13
CA TYR A 264 1.64 -21.42 -8.85
C TYR A 264 1.14 -22.70 -8.17
N GLN A 265 1.68 -23.87 -8.51
CA GLN A 265 1.34 -25.14 -7.88
C GLN A 265 1.83 -25.17 -6.42
N LEU A 266 3.04 -24.67 -6.16
CA LEU A 266 3.57 -24.57 -4.81
C LEU A 266 2.72 -23.62 -3.94
N ARG A 267 2.22 -22.51 -4.51
CA ARG A 267 1.28 -21.62 -3.80
C ARG A 267 -0.01 -22.33 -3.44
N GLN A 268 -0.59 -23.09 -4.38
CA GLN A 268 -1.81 -23.85 -4.14
C GLN A 268 -1.59 -24.91 -3.05
N LEU A 269 -0.47 -25.63 -3.10
CA LEU A 269 -0.08 -26.61 -2.08
C LEU A 269 -0.01 -25.99 -0.68
N ILE A 270 0.64 -24.84 -0.55
CA ILE A 270 0.81 -24.15 0.74
C ILE A 270 -0.52 -23.61 1.28
N ASN A 271 -1.32 -23.01 0.41
CA ASN A 271 -2.53 -22.31 0.85
C ASN A 271 -3.72 -23.25 1.05
N VAL A 272 -3.89 -24.23 0.16
CA VAL A 272 -5.05 -25.11 0.15
C VAL A 272 -4.78 -26.37 0.96
N GLU A 273 -3.68 -27.07 0.68
CA GLU A 273 -3.41 -28.37 1.34
C GLU A 273 -2.78 -28.19 2.73
N LEU A 274 -1.93 -27.19 2.92
CA LEU A 274 -1.26 -26.94 4.20
C LEU A 274 -1.93 -25.85 5.06
N GLY A 275 -2.91 -25.13 4.53
CA GLY A 275 -3.71 -24.16 5.27
C GLY A 275 -2.96 -22.90 5.73
N PHE A 276 -1.83 -22.55 5.10
CA PHE A 276 -1.11 -21.31 5.41
C PHE A 276 -1.59 -20.15 4.53
N ASP A 277 -1.78 -18.96 5.11
CA ASP A 277 -2.27 -17.79 4.35
C ASP A 277 -1.27 -17.31 3.29
N ASN A 278 0.03 -17.58 3.52
CA ASN A 278 1.11 -17.19 2.63
C ASN A 278 2.40 -17.98 2.88
N PHE A 279 3.29 -17.93 1.88
CA PHE A 279 4.62 -18.56 1.91
C PHE A 279 5.48 -18.15 3.12
N SER A 280 5.45 -16.88 3.53
CA SER A 280 6.25 -16.43 4.68
C SER A 280 5.78 -17.07 5.98
N GLN A 281 4.48 -17.20 6.18
CA GLN A 281 3.91 -17.89 7.35
C GLN A 281 4.32 -19.37 7.35
N PHE A 282 4.26 -20.02 6.19
CA PHE A 282 4.72 -21.40 6.02
C PHE A 282 6.20 -21.56 6.36
N VAL A 283 7.11 -20.74 5.81
CA VAL A 283 8.54 -20.84 6.14
C VAL A 283 8.80 -20.53 7.62
N ASN A 284 8.11 -19.53 8.16
CA ASN A 284 8.26 -19.14 9.56
C ASN A 284 7.78 -20.22 10.54
N SER A 285 6.86 -21.11 10.13
CA SER A 285 6.45 -22.26 10.96
C SER A 285 7.60 -23.25 11.20
N TYR A 286 8.67 -23.19 10.41
CA TYR A 286 9.91 -23.94 10.66
C TYR A 286 10.98 -23.09 11.35
N ARG A 287 11.14 -21.83 10.91
CA ARG A 287 12.19 -20.94 11.45
C ARG A 287 11.98 -20.58 12.91
N ILE A 288 10.76 -20.24 13.33
CA ILE A 288 10.49 -19.77 14.69
C ILE A 288 10.77 -20.88 15.72
N PRO A 289 10.25 -22.12 15.56
CA PRO A 289 10.59 -23.21 16.47
C PRO A 289 12.09 -23.49 16.54
N ALA A 290 12.80 -23.43 15.40
CA ALA A 290 14.25 -23.61 15.36
C ALA A 290 14.99 -22.54 16.19
N VAL A 291 14.55 -21.28 16.13
CA VAL A 291 15.12 -20.21 16.95
C VAL A 291 14.73 -20.38 18.43
N CYS A 292 13.49 -20.75 18.75
CA CYS A 292 13.06 -21.02 20.12
C CYS A 292 13.92 -22.11 20.78
N ALA A 293 14.18 -23.21 20.07
CA ALA A 293 15.03 -24.28 20.57
C ALA A 293 16.44 -23.79 20.92
N ARG A 294 17.00 -22.89 20.09
CA ARG A 294 18.33 -22.31 20.31
C ARG A 294 18.35 -21.23 21.38
N LEU A 295 17.25 -20.51 21.57
CA LEU A 295 17.12 -19.54 22.67
C LEU A 295 17.03 -20.23 24.04
N ALA A 296 16.55 -21.47 24.09
CA ALA A 296 16.46 -22.27 25.32
C ALA A 296 17.69 -23.16 25.56
N ASP A 297 18.64 -23.24 24.62
CA ASP A 297 19.86 -24.04 24.77
C ASP A 297 20.94 -23.24 25.51
N ALA A 298 21.42 -23.78 26.64
CA ALA A 298 22.49 -23.19 27.44
C ALA A 298 23.78 -22.93 26.64
N LYS A 299 24.05 -23.69 25.57
CA LYS A 299 25.23 -23.49 24.70
C LYS A 299 25.15 -22.21 23.87
N ASP A 300 23.95 -21.70 23.64
CA ASP A 300 23.69 -20.54 22.77
C ASP A 300 23.30 -19.28 23.58
N ASN A 301 23.42 -19.31 24.91
CA ASN A 301 22.98 -18.21 25.78
C ASN A 301 23.66 -16.87 25.46
N ASP A 302 24.97 -16.92 25.16
CA ASP A 302 25.78 -15.74 24.82
C ASP A 302 25.59 -15.29 23.35
N LYS A 303 24.94 -16.09 22.49
CA LYS A 303 24.76 -15.70 21.09
C LYS A 303 23.73 -14.58 20.98
N PRO A 304 24.01 -13.49 20.24
CA PRO A 304 23.01 -12.45 20.00
C PRO A 304 21.77 -13.01 19.31
N VAL A 305 20.59 -12.53 19.72
CA VAL A 305 19.30 -12.89 19.11
C VAL A 305 19.31 -12.67 17.59
N LEU A 306 19.94 -11.59 17.14
CA LEU A 306 20.12 -11.32 15.72
C LEU A 306 20.87 -12.45 15.01
N THR A 307 21.97 -12.93 15.58
CA THR A 307 22.76 -14.03 15.00
C THR A 307 21.91 -15.29 14.85
N LEU A 308 21.14 -15.65 15.87
CA LEU A 308 20.24 -16.81 15.80
C LEU A 308 19.15 -16.64 14.73
N ALA A 309 18.63 -15.43 14.56
CA ALA A 309 17.66 -15.13 13.52
C ALA A 309 18.26 -15.21 12.11
N LEU A 310 19.47 -14.67 11.92
CA LEU A 310 20.19 -14.76 10.64
C LEU A 310 20.52 -16.20 10.28
N GLU A 311 20.98 -17.00 11.25
CA GLU A 311 21.27 -18.43 11.06
C GLU A 311 20.00 -19.25 10.76
N ALA A 312 18.82 -18.76 11.16
CA ALA A 312 17.54 -19.36 10.80
C ALA A 312 16.97 -18.87 9.45
N GLY A 313 17.71 -18.05 8.70
CA GLY A 313 17.33 -17.62 7.34
C GLY A 313 16.60 -16.26 7.26
N PHE A 314 16.50 -15.50 8.35
CA PHE A 314 15.93 -14.15 8.32
C PHE A 314 16.97 -13.15 7.78
N ASN A 315 16.53 -12.18 6.97
CA ASN A 315 17.43 -11.16 6.41
C ASN A 315 17.70 -9.99 7.36
N SER A 316 16.87 -9.79 8.39
CA SER A 316 17.05 -8.71 9.38
C SER A 316 16.21 -8.94 10.64
N ILE A 317 16.49 -8.15 11.68
CA ILE A 317 15.83 -8.26 13.00
C ILE A 317 14.33 -7.92 12.98
N ALA A 318 13.93 -6.92 12.18
CA ALA A 318 12.56 -6.42 12.17
C ALA A 318 11.52 -7.46 11.71
N PRO A 319 11.68 -8.16 10.57
CA PRO A 319 10.77 -9.23 10.17
C PRO A 319 10.79 -10.42 11.15
N PHE A 320 11.96 -10.75 11.70
CA PHE A 320 12.07 -11.79 12.72
C PHE A 320 11.25 -11.46 13.97
N ASN A 321 11.46 -10.28 14.57
CA ASN A 321 10.76 -9.88 15.79
C ASN A 321 9.23 -9.88 15.63
N ARG A 322 8.73 -9.49 14.45
CA ARG A 322 7.29 -9.55 14.16
C ARG A 322 6.80 -10.98 14.10
N ALA A 323 7.47 -11.84 13.33
CA ALA A 323 7.10 -13.26 13.19
C ALA A 323 7.18 -13.99 14.53
N PHE A 324 8.22 -13.73 15.32
CA PHE A 324 8.40 -14.32 16.65
C PHE A 324 7.29 -13.89 17.60
N LYS A 325 7.01 -12.59 17.72
CA LYS A 325 5.94 -12.10 18.60
C LYS A 325 4.56 -12.60 18.17
N GLN A 326 4.30 -12.71 16.87
CA GLN A 326 3.04 -13.26 16.36
C GLN A 326 2.88 -14.75 16.70
N SER A 327 3.96 -15.53 16.61
CA SER A 327 3.92 -16.99 16.84
C SER A 327 4.01 -17.37 18.31
N VAL A 328 4.74 -16.61 19.13
CA VAL A 328 5.11 -16.95 20.52
C VAL A 328 4.41 -16.05 21.55
N GLY A 329 3.87 -14.90 21.12
CA GLY A 329 3.15 -13.95 21.99
C GLY A 329 4.06 -12.99 22.77
N MET A 330 5.37 -13.18 22.76
CA MET A 330 6.35 -12.37 23.50
C MET A 330 7.58 -12.03 22.65
N THR A 331 8.47 -11.16 23.13
CA THR A 331 9.71 -10.85 22.41
C THR A 331 10.76 -11.96 22.57
N PRO A 332 11.71 -12.10 21.63
CA PRO A 332 12.78 -13.10 21.74
C PRO A 332 13.61 -12.97 23.03
N SER A 333 13.89 -11.74 23.47
CA SER A 333 14.62 -11.49 24.73
C SER A 333 13.81 -11.92 25.95
N GLN A 334 12.50 -11.67 25.94
CA GLN A 334 11.59 -12.15 27.01
C GLN A 334 11.49 -13.67 27.04
N TYR A 335 11.48 -14.32 25.87
CA TYR A 335 11.47 -15.77 25.77
C TYR A 335 12.77 -16.38 26.30
N ARG A 336 13.94 -15.81 25.94
CA ARG A 336 15.24 -16.27 26.45
C ARG A 336 15.34 -16.18 27.97
N ALA A 337 14.82 -15.11 28.57
CA ALA A 337 14.88 -14.92 30.02
C ALA A 337 14.09 -15.96 30.84
N GLN A 338 13.38 -16.89 30.20
CA GLN A 338 12.66 -17.99 30.85
C GLN A 338 13.52 -19.25 31.05
N PHE A 339 14.74 -19.28 30.51
CA PHE A 339 15.67 -20.41 30.55
C PHE A 339 17.05 -19.96 31.04
#